data_AF-A0A0P9SIR0-F1
#
_entry.id   AF-A0A0P9SIR0-F1
#
_cell.length_a   1.000
_cell.length_b   1.000
_cell.length_c   1.000
_cell.angle_alpha   90.00
_cell.angle_beta   90.00
_cell.angle_gamma   90.00
#
_symmetry.space_group_name_H-M   'P 1'
#
loop_
_entity.id
_entity.type
_entity.pdbx_description
1 polymer ?
#
loop_
_entity_poly.entity_id
_entity_poly.type
_entity_poly.pdbx_seq_one_letter_code
_entity_poly.pdbx_strand_id
1 'polypeptide(L)'
;EGTRFTAAKHAAQGSPYTHLLKPKAGGVAFVLAAMGEQLDAILDVTVVYPDSGIPGFWDMLCGRVSNVIVDIRTRELDPALWQGDYENDPVFREKVQGWVNQLWDEKDARIAALRLELPGH
;
A
#
# COMPACT_ATOMS: atom_id res chain seq x y z
N GLU A 1 -1.76 0.76 -5.11
CA GLU A 1 -0.62 0.21 -5.91
C GLU A 1 -0.58 0.77 -7.33
N GLY A 2 -1.70 1.26 -7.89
CA GLY A 2 -1.68 1.96 -9.17
C GLY A 2 -0.93 1.20 -10.27
N THR A 3 -0.05 1.88 -10.99
CA THR A 3 0.74 1.31 -12.09
C THR A 3 1.89 0.40 -11.64
N ARG A 4 2.18 0.32 -10.33
CA ARG A 4 3.25 -0.54 -9.81
C ARG A 4 2.88 -2.02 -9.88
N PHE A 5 1.62 -2.34 -9.63
CA PHE A 5 1.10 -3.71 -9.70
C PHE A 5 1.16 -4.22 -11.14
N THR A 6 1.59 -5.47 -11.34
CA THR A 6 1.35 -6.22 -12.58
C THR A 6 1.21 -7.68 -12.21
N ALA A 7 0.43 -8.46 -12.98
CA ALA A 7 0.29 -9.90 -12.73
C ALA A 7 1.66 -10.62 -12.71
N ALA A 8 2.59 -10.21 -13.58
CA ALA A 8 3.95 -10.75 -13.62
C ALA A 8 4.73 -10.45 -12.32
N LYS A 9 4.70 -9.22 -11.80
CA LYS A 9 5.36 -8.87 -10.53
C LYS A 9 4.70 -9.57 -9.34
N HIS A 10 3.38 -9.69 -9.38
CA HIS A 10 2.60 -10.38 -8.36
C HIS A 10 2.98 -11.86 -8.26
N ALA A 11 2.99 -12.55 -9.39
CA ALA A 11 3.39 -13.95 -9.48
C ALA A 11 4.86 -14.14 -9.08
N ALA A 12 5.77 -13.30 -9.59
CA ALA A 12 7.20 -13.43 -9.35
C ALA A 12 7.60 -13.34 -7.86
N GLN A 13 6.88 -12.53 -7.07
CA GLN A 13 7.15 -12.40 -5.64
C GLN A 13 6.32 -13.36 -4.77
N GLY A 14 5.35 -14.08 -5.35
CA GLY A 14 4.38 -14.88 -4.60
C GLY A 14 3.65 -14.06 -3.53
N SER A 15 3.00 -12.97 -3.95
CA SER A 15 2.26 -12.10 -3.01
C SER A 15 1.07 -12.85 -2.41
N PRO A 16 0.86 -12.81 -1.08
CA PRO A 16 -0.33 -13.41 -0.46
C PRO A 16 -1.59 -12.57 -0.70
N TYR A 17 -1.44 -11.30 -1.08
CA TYR A 17 -2.54 -10.36 -1.29
C TYR A 17 -3.10 -10.49 -2.70
N THR A 18 -4.41 -10.32 -2.90
CA THR A 18 -5.03 -10.49 -4.23
C THR A 18 -4.72 -9.31 -5.16
N HIS A 19 -4.73 -8.10 -4.61
CA HIS A 19 -4.66 -6.83 -5.36
C HIS A 19 -3.38 -6.04 -5.10
N LEU A 20 -2.50 -6.52 -4.23
CA LEU A 20 -1.30 -5.82 -3.80
C LEU A 20 -0.04 -6.63 -4.07
N LEU A 21 1.07 -5.92 -4.26
CA LEU A 21 2.39 -6.51 -4.18
C LEU A 21 2.82 -6.64 -2.72
N LYS A 22 3.86 -7.44 -2.41
CA LYS A 22 4.39 -7.49 -1.04
C LYS A 22 4.83 -6.08 -0.57
N PRO A 23 4.57 -5.72 0.69
CA PRO A 23 5.02 -4.46 1.23
C PRO A 23 6.55 -4.36 1.25
N LYS A 24 7.05 -3.13 1.10
CA LYS A 24 8.46 -2.81 1.33
C LYS A 24 8.65 -2.26 2.75
N ALA A 25 8.48 -3.14 3.75
CA ALA A 25 8.50 -2.74 5.17
C ALA A 25 9.78 -2.01 5.60
N GLY A 26 10.95 -2.38 5.05
CA GLY A 26 12.22 -1.74 5.41
C GLY A 26 12.29 -0.24 5.09
N GLY A 27 11.64 0.22 4.01
CA GLY A 27 11.59 1.65 3.69
C GLY A 27 10.72 2.43 4.68
N VAL A 28 9.61 1.83 5.11
CA VAL A 28 8.73 2.41 6.13
C VAL A 28 9.47 2.48 7.47
N ALA A 29 10.12 1.39 7.87
CA ALA A 29 10.92 1.34 9.09
C ALA A 29 12.04 2.38 9.11
N PHE A 30 12.73 2.59 7.98
CA PHE A 30 13.78 3.61 7.85
C PHE A 30 13.24 5.03 8.12
N VAL A 31 12.09 5.39 7.52
CA VAL A 31 11.47 6.70 7.74
C VAL A 31 11.00 6.85 9.18
N LEU A 32 10.38 5.82 9.75
CA LEU A 32 9.94 5.81 11.16
C LEU A 32 11.11 5.97 12.12
N ALA A 33 12.23 5.28 11.90
CA ALA A 33 13.42 5.42 12.73
C ALA A 33 14.07 6.81 12.62
N ALA A 34 14.03 7.42 11.43
CA ALA A 34 14.65 8.71 11.18
C ALA A 34 13.80 9.90 11.69
N MET A 35 12.46 9.80 11.62
CA MET A 35 11.57 10.95 11.80
C MET A 35 10.31 10.64 12.62
N GLY A 36 10.17 9.46 13.21
CA GLY A 36 8.93 9.00 13.86
C GLY A 36 8.36 9.98 14.88
N GLU A 37 9.21 10.58 15.73
CA GLU A 37 8.80 11.58 16.72
C GLU A 37 8.24 12.88 16.12
N GLN A 38 8.54 13.15 14.85
CA GLN A 38 8.11 14.35 14.11
C GLN A 38 6.90 14.08 13.20
N LEU A 39 6.43 12.83 13.12
CA LEU A 39 5.31 12.45 12.28
C LEU A 39 4.02 12.46 13.09
N ASP A 40 3.10 13.35 12.72
CA ASP A 40 1.77 13.43 13.34
C ASP A 40 0.88 12.24 12.94
N ALA A 41 1.00 11.77 11.70
CA ALA A 41 0.19 10.69 11.14
C ALA A 41 0.79 10.14 9.84
N ILE A 42 0.30 8.97 9.41
CA ILE A 42 0.57 8.42 8.08
C ILE A 42 -0.62 8.66 7.16
N LEU A 43 -0.33 9.12 5.95
CA LEU A 43 -1.30 9.14 4.87
C LEU A 43 -1.23 7.83 4.07
N ASP A 44 -2.23 6.98 4.27
CA ASP A 44 -2.45 5.74 3.55
C ASP A 44 -3.21 6.03 2.26
N VAL A 45 -2.48 6.11 1.14
CA VAL A 45 -3.04 6.43 -0.19
C VAL A 45 -3.16 5.16 -1.04
N THR A 46 -4.35 4.93 -1.58
CA THR A 46 -4.66 3.79 -2.45
C THR A 46 -5.24 4.27 -3.77
N VAL A 47 -4.48 4.08 -4.84
CA VAL A 47 -4.93 4.31 -6.23
C VAL A 47 -5.38 2.98 -6.83
N VAL A 48 -6.63 2.93 -7.31
CA VAL A 48 -7.25 1.79 -7.98
C VAL A 48 -7.72 2.20 -9.37
N TYR A 49 -7.34 1.41 -10.36
CA TYR A 49 -7.92 1.42 -11.70
C TYR A 49 -8.95 0.27 -11.74
N PRO A 50 -10.26 0.57 -11.69
CA PRO A 50 -11.33 -0.43 -11.60
C PRO A 50 -11.59 -1.12 -12.95
N ASP A 51 -11.30 -0.44 -14.06
CA ASP A 51 -11.46 -0.96 -15.42
C ASP A 51 -10.47 -2.12 -15.67
N SER A 52 -10.70 -2.90 -16.74
CA SER A 52 -10.07 -4.20 -17.01
C SER A 52 -8.54 -4.21 -17.23
N GLY A 53 -7.84 -3.12 -16.94
CA GLY A 53 -6.39 -3.04 -17.05
C GLY A 53 -5.80 -1.83 -16.34
N ILE A 54 -4.51 -1.94 -16.02
CA ILE A 54 -3.72 -0.80 -15.58
C ILE A 54 -3.41 0.05 -16.82
N PRO A 55 -3.71 1.35 -16.81
CA PRO A 55 -3.52 2.18 -17.98
C PRO A 55 -2.04 2.34 -18.30
N GLY A 56 -1.70 2.23 -19.58
CA GLY A 56 -0.39 2.64 -20.06
C GLY A 56 -0.24 4.15 -20.00
N PHE A 57 1.01 4.63 -20.09
CA PHE A 57 1.31 6.07 -20.16
C PHE A 57 0.52 6.78 -21.28
N TRP A 58 0.46 6.16 -22.46
CA TRP A 58 -0.29 6.67 -23.60
C TRP A 58 -1.81 6.62 -23.40
N ASP A 59 -2.33 5.70 -22.57
CA ASP A 59 -3.75 5.66 -22.27
C ASP A 59 -4.15 6.83 -21.36
N MET A 60 -3.30 7.19 -20.40
CA MET A 60 -3.47 8.40 -19.59
C MET A 60 -3.45 9.67 -20.44
N LEU A 61 -2.44 9.85 -21.31
CA LEU A 61 -2.32 11.07 -22.13
C LEU A 61 -3.47 11.24 -23.14
N CYS A 62 -4.04 10.13 -23.63
CA CYS A 62 -5.14 10.17 -24.58
C CYS A 62 -6.54 10.20 -23.92
N GLY A 63 -6.63 10.32 -22.59
CA GLY A 63 -7.92 10.32 -21.89
C GLY A 63 -8.67 8.98 -21.96
N ARG A 64 -7.96 7.87 -22.16
CA ARG A 64 -8.52 6.51 -22.25
C ARG A 64 -8.65 5.80 -20.90
N VAL A 65 -8.46 6.54 -19.81
CA VAL A 65 -8.70 6.07 -18.44
C VAL A 65 -10.06 6.59 -18.01
N SER A 66 -11.05 5.71 -17.97
CA SER A 66 -12.43 6.10 -17.69
C SER A 66 -12.63 6.41 -16.21
N ASN A 67 -12.05 5.60 -15.32
CA ASN A 67 -12.21 5.76 -13.88
C ASN A 67 -10.89 5.60 -13.13
N VAL A 68 -10.68 6.45 -12.12
CA VAL A 68 -9.59 6.30 -11.14
C VAL A 68 -10.18 6.54 -9.76
N ILE A 69 -10.04 5.56 -8.88
CA ILE A 69 -10.40 5.71 -7.46
C ILE A 69 -9.14 6.07 -6.69
N VAL A 70 -9.21 7.15 -5.90
CA VAL A 70 -8.18 7.54 -4.94
C VAL A 70 -8.81 7.49 -3.55
N ASP A 71 -8.51 6.44 -2.79
CA ASP A 71 -8.90 6.29 -1.38
C ASP A 71 -7.73 6.78 -0.52
N ILE A 72 -8.00 7.78 0.33
CA ILE A 72 -7.02 8.40 1.22
C ILE A 72 -7.50 8.20 2.64
N ARG A 73 -6.64 7.63 3.49
CA ARG A 73 -6.91 7.41 4.90
C ARG A 73 -5.78 8.01 5.73
N THR A 74 -6.13 8.79 6.74
CA THR A 74 -5.17 9.20 7.76
C THR A 74 -5.12 8.12 8.84
N ARG A 75 -3.92 7.67 9.18
CA ARG A 75 -3.67 6.65 10.20
C ARG A 75 -2.87 7.29 11.32
N GLU A 76 -3.36 7.15 12.54
CA GLU A 76 -2.57 7.49 13.72
C GLU A 76 -1.36 6.57 13.82
N LEU A 77 -0.26 7.13 14.30
CA LEU A 77 1.02 6.46 14.42
C LEU A 77 1.25 6.09 15.88
N ASP A 78 1.29 4.77 16.17
CA ASP A 78 1.66 4.28 17.50
C ASP A 78 3.15 4.58 17.75
N PRO A 79 3.51 5.37 18.77
CA PRO A 79 4.90 5.66 19.13
C PRO A 79 5.79 4.43 19.27
N ALA A 80 5.19 3.30 19.63
CA ALA A 80 5.89 2.05 19.78
C ALA A 80 6.41 1.47 18.45
N LEU A 81 6.16 2.12 17.30
CA LEU A 81 6.69 1.78 15.97
C LEU A 81 8.05 2.41 15.65
N TRP A 82 8.54 3.37 16.45
CA TRP A 82 9.87 3.98 16.26
C TRP A 82 10.72 4.06 17.53
N GLN A 83 10.24 3.54 18.66
CA GLN A 83 10.97 3.50 19.94
C GLN A 83 11.95 2.32 20.08
N GLY A 84 12.32 1.65 18.98
CA GLY A 84 13.19 0.48 19.00
C GLY A 84 14.15 0.44 17.80
N ASP A 85 15.01 -0.59 17.78
CA ASP A 85 16.07 -0.74 16.77
C ASP A 85 15.67 -1.75 15.69
N TYR A 86 15.17 -1.27 14.55
CA TYR A 86 14.75 -2.14 13.44
C TYR A 86 15.92 -2.95 12.82
N GLU A 87 17.14 -2.43 12.92
CA GLU A 87 18.32 -3.05 12.31
C GLU A 87 18.87 -4.16 13.21
N ASN A 88 18.96 -3.94 14.52
CA ASN A 88 19.63 -4.88 15.43
C ASN A 88 18.70 -5.66 16.37
N ASP A 89 17.42 -5.30 16.48
CA ASP A 89 16.43 -6.01 17.29
C ASP A 89 15.43 -6.79 16.41
N PRO A 90 15.56 -8.14 16.33
CA PRO A 90 14.64 -8.98 15.56
C PRO A 90 13.18 -8.91 16.02
N VAL A 91 12.94 -8.74 17.32
CA VAL A 91 11.58 -8.68 17.88
C VAL A 91 10.92 -7.37 17.47
N PHE A 92 11.65 -6.26 17.55
CA PHE A 92 11.17 -4.98 17.08
C PHE A 92 10.96 -4.97 15.55
N ARG A 93 11.86 -5.61 14.80
CA ARG A 93 11.72 -5.78 13.35
C ARG A 93 10.44 -6.53 12.99
N GLU A 94 10.15 -7.64 13.66
CA GLU A 94 8.92 -8.41 13.47
C GLU A 94 7.68 -7.59 13.81
N LYS A 95 7.72 -6.78 14.87
CA LYS A 95 6.63 -5.87 15.23
C LYS A 95 6.29 -4.88 14.12
N VAL A 96 7.30 -4.18 13.59
CA VAL A 96 7.10 -3.20 12.50
C VAL A 96 6.64 -3.91 11.22
N GLN A 97 7.21 -5.08 10.89
CA GLN A 97 6.76 -5.87 9.75
C GLN A 97 5.31 -6.33 9.90
N GLY A 98 4.92 -6.79 11.08
CA GLY A 98 3.55 -7.20 11.41
C GLY A 98 2.57 -6.05 11.22
N TRP A 99 2.89 -4.86 11.72
CA TRP A 99 2.06 -3.68 11.53
C TRP A 99 1.93 -3.29 10.04
N VAL A 100 3.02 -3.33 9.26
CA VAL A 100 2.95 -3.08 7.81
C VAL A 100 2.10 -4.15 7.10
N ASN A 101 2.21 -5.42 7.50
CA ASN A 101 1.42 -6.50 6.91
C ASN A 101 -0.08 -6.30 7.19
N GLN A 102 -0.44 -5.91 8.41
CA GLN A 102 -1.83 -5.58 8.77
C GLN A 102 -2.38 -4.44 7.91
N LEU A 103 -1.59 -3.37 7.69
CA LEU A 103 -1.99 -2.29 6.78
C LEU A 103 -2.27 -2.82 5.37
N TRP A 104 -1.49 -3.80 4.91
CA TRP A 104 -1.68 -4.43 3.62
C TRP A 104 -2.93 -5.31 3.56
N ASP A 105 -3.20 -6.11 4.60
CA ASP A 105 -4.43 -6.92 4.71
C ASP A 105 -5.67 -6.02 4.60
N GLU A 106 -5.71 -4.94 5.37
CA GLU A 106 -6.81 -3.97 5.35
C GLU A 106 -6.95 -3.28 3.99
N LYS A 107 -5.82 -2.91 3.37
CA LYS A 107 -5.80 -2.26 2.06
C LYS A 107 -6.27 -3.21 0.96
N ASP A 108 -5.90 -4.49 1.00
CA ASP A 108 -6.33 -5.48 0.01
C ASP A 108 -7.84 -5.68 0.04
N ALA A 109 -8.40 -5.81 1.25
CA ALA A 109 -9.83 -5.89 1.48
C ALA A 109 -10.56 -4.62 1.04
N ARG A 110 -9.98 -3.43 1.32
CA ARG A 110 -10.56 -2.17 0.86
C ARG A 110 -10.57 -2.06 -0.66
N ILE A 111 -9.52 -2.48 -1.35
CA ILE A 111 -9.50 -2.49 -2.82
C ILE A 111 -10.61 -3.39 -3.38
N ALA A 112 -10.83 -4.55 -2.76
CA ALA A 112 -11.93 -5.44 -3.15
C ALA A 112 -13.29 -4.74 -3.02
N ALA A 113 -13.55 -4.06 -1.90
CA ALA A 113 -14.78 -3.30 -1.68
C ALA A 113 -14.94 -2.15 -2.69
N LEU A 114 -13.90 -1.35 -2.91
CA LEU A 114 -13.92 -0.22 -3.86
C LEU A 114 -14.24 -0.66 -5.29
N ARG A 115 -13.77 -1.86 -5.70
CA ARG A 115 -14.08 -2.42 -7.03
C ARG A 115 -15.53 -2.85 -7.17
N LEU A 116 -16.21 -3.19 -6.08
CA LEU A 116 -17.64 -3.54 -6.08
C LEU A 116 -18.54 -2.29 -6.04
N GLU A 117 -18.06 -1.20 -5.43
CA GLU A 117 -18.80 0.06 -5.32
C GLU A 117 -19.03 0.77 -6.67
N LEU A 118 -18.26 0.42 -7.72
CA LEU A 118 -18.44 0.93 -9.08
C LEU A 118 -19.12 -0.12 -9.98
N PRO A 119 -20.45 -0.12 -10.14
CA PRO A 119 -21.08 -0.86 -11.23
C PRO A 119 -20.64 -0.25 -12.56
N GLY A 120 -20.17 -1.10 -13.48
CA GLY A 120 -19.88 -0.68 -14.85
C GLY A 120 -21.11 -0.03 -15.48
N HIS A 121 -20.93 1.18 -16.01
CA HIS A 121 -21.90 1.81 -16.92
C HIS A 121 -21.59 1.40 -18.36
#